data_AF-A0A7Y5TJB9-F1
#
_entry.id   AF-A0A7Y5TJB9-F1
#
_cell.length_a   1.000
_cell.length_b   1.000
_cell.length_c   1.000
_cell.angle_alpha   90.00
_cell.angle_beta   90.00
_cell.angle_gamma   90.00
#
_symmetry.space_group_name_H-M   'P 1'
#
loop_
_entity.id
_entity.type
_entity.pdbx_description
1 polymer ?
#
loop_
_entity_poly.entity_id
_entity_poly.type
_entity_poly.pdbx_seq_one_letter_code
_entity_poly.pdbx_strand_id
1 'polypeptide(L)'
;MADHVELRTGAYFDSVTLMQVSRTVASAPGVQAAQVAMATELNLEVIRGMGFDVPDSAPNDLVVAIRGDETGVAAGLSALDGALTQKRSARSGSGFGDAPQPRTLGGAIRLSGADLALVSVPGEHAVTEALDAVRAGVSVLVFSDNVPVDDEVRLKDAARRAGV
;
A
#
# COMPACT_ATOMS: atom_id res chain seq x y z
N MET A 1 -7.77 -24.77 17.78
CA MET A 1 -8.28 -23.55 17.12
C MET A 1 -7.41 -22.43 17.61
N ALA A 2 -6.68 -21.80 16.71
CA ALA A 2 -5.64 -20.86 17.05
C ALA A 2 -5.78 -19.60 16.18
N ASP A 3 -5.52 -18.47 16.82
CA ASP A 3 -5.31 -17.20 16.13
C ASP A 3 -3.82 -17.04 15.89
N HIS A 4 -3.46 -16.71 14.66
CA HIS A 4 -2.13 -16.29 14.27
C HIS A 4 -2.18 -14.83 13.89
N VAL A 5 -1.44 -14.00 14.60
CA VAL A 5 -1.27 -12.58 14.29
C VAL A 5 0.22 -12.29 14.21
N GLU A 6 0.66 -11.82 13.04
CA GLU A 6 2.05 -11.40 12.82
C GLU A 6 2.11 -10.01 12.20
N LEU A 7 3.19 -9.29 12.55
CA LEU A 7 3.56 -8.02 11.93
C LEU A 7 4.74 -8.26 10.98
N ARG A 8 4.65 -7.73 9.76
CA ARG A 8 5.78 -7.68 8.82
C ARG A 8 6.14 -6.23 8.54
N THR A 9 7.29 -5.81 9.03
CA THR A 9 7.83 -4.45 8.85
C THR A 9 8.56 -4.31 7.51
N GLY A 10 8.58 -3.11 6.92
CA GLY A 10 9.43 -2.80 5.77
C GLY A 10 8.92 -3.28 4.41
N ALA A 11 7.65 -3.68 4.31
CA ALA A 11 7.00 -4.03 3.06
C ALA A 11 5.69 -3.28 2.90
N TYR A 12 5.65 -2.30 1.99
CA TYR A 12 4.44 -1.57 1.64
C TYR A 12 3.71 -2.26 0.49
N PHE A 13 2.40 -2.39 0.64
CA PHE A 13 1.51 -2.86 -0.42
C PHE A 13 0.28 -1.94 -0.47
N ASP A 14 -0.19 -1.66 -1.68
CA ASP A 14 -1.42 -0.90 -1.88
C ASP A 14 -2.66 -1.69 -1.42
N SER A 15 -3.72 -0.96 -1.04
CA SER A 15 -4.94 -1.55 -0.48
C SER A 15 -5.62 -2.54 -1.42
N VAL A 16 -5.57 -2.34 -2.74
CA VAL A 16 -6.17 -3.28 -3.71
C VAL A 16 -5.42 -4.60 -3.72
N THR A 17 -4.09 -4.54 -3.73
CA THR A 17 -3.24 -5.72 -3.59
C THR A 17 -3.54 -6.46 -2.30
N LEU A 18 -3.66 -5.74 -1.18
CA LEU A 18 -3.95 -6.34 0.12
C LEU A 18 -5.37 -6.91 0.23
N MET A 19 -6.37 -6.30 -0.40
CA MET A 19 -7.72 -6.87 -0.50
C MET A 19 -7.72 -8.18 -1.29
N GLN A 20 -6.96 -8.26 -2.38
CA GLN A 20 -6.84 -9.49 -3.17
C GLN A 20 -6.10 -10.57 -2.39
N VAL A 21 -4.99 -10.22 -1.73
CA VAL A 21 -4.23 -11.13 -0.87
C VAL A 21 -5.09 -11.64 0.28
N SER A 22 -5.81 -10.76 0.98
CA SER A 22 -6.71 -11.14 2.07
C SER A 22 -7.76 -12.16 1.63
N ARG A 23 -8.37 -11.98 0.45
CA ARG A 23 -9.33 -12.95 -0.11
C ARG A 23 -8.68 -14.29 -0.41
N THR A 24 -7.47 -14.28 -0.98
CA THR A 24 -6.72 -15.51 -1.27
C THR A 24 -6.42 -16.28 0.01
N VAL A 25 -5.96 -15.59 1.06
CA VAL A 25 -5.68 -16.19 2.38
C VAL A 25 -6.96 -16.72 3.03
N ALA A 26 -8.04 -15.93 3.02
CA ALA A 26 -9.32 -16.33 3.59
C ALA A 26 -9.96 -17.54 2.87
N SER A 27 -9.58 -17.80 1.61
CA SER A 27 -10.07 -18.94 0.82
C SER A 27 -9.22 -20.20 0.99
N ALA A 28 -8.14 -20.16 1.77
CA ALA A 28 -7.27 -21.32 1.98
C ALA A 28 -7.99 -22.40 2.82
N PRO A 29 -7.78 -23.70 2.52
CA PRO A 29 -8.42 -24.78 3.27
C PRO A 29 -8.13 -24.70 4.77
N GLY A 30 -9.17 -24.81 5.61
CA GLY A 30 -9.04 -24.77 7.07
C GLY A 30 -8.97 -23.36 7.68
N VAL A 31 -8.91 -22.31 6.85
CA VAL A 31 -9.02 -20.92 7.32
C VAL A 31 -10.49 -20.57 7.55
N GLN A 32 -10.78 -19.96 8.70
CA GLN A 32 -12.13 -19.54 9.09
C GLN A 32 -12.31 -18.03 8.98
N ALA A 33 -11.26 -17.27 9.29
CA ALA A 33 -11.21 -15.83 9.09
C ALA A 33 -9.78 -15.41 8.80
N ALA A 34 -9.60 -14.45 7.90
CA ALA A 34 -8.30 -13.84 7.66
C ALA A 34 -8.44 -12.37 7.25
N GLN A 35 -7.45 -11.56 7.63
CA GLN A 35 -7.31 -10.18 7.20
C GLN A 35 -5.83 -9.85 7.08
N VAL A 36 -5.45 -9.29 5.93
CA VAL A 36 -4.09 -8.85 5.62
C VAL A 36 -4.15 -7.39 5.20
N ALA A 37 -3.64 -6.50 6.04
CA ALA A 37 -3.81 -5.06 5.86
C ALA A 37 -2.63 -4.27 6.44
N MET A 38 -2.40 -3.05 5.94
CA MET A 38 -1.51 -2.10 6.62
C MET A 38 -2.14 -1.69 7.96
N ALA A 39 -1.32 -1.50 8.99
CA ALA A 39 -1.71 -1.13 10.36
C ALA A 39 -2.22 0.32 10.50
N THR A 40 -2.96 0.83 9.52
CA THR A 40 -3.74 2.08 9.66
C THR A 40 -4.83 1.89 10.71
N GLU A 41 -5.21 2.96 11.40
CA GLU A 41 -6.25 2.94 12.46
C GLU A 41 -7.54 2.21 12.04
N LEU A 42 -8.09 2.56 10.87
CA LEU A 42 -9.29 1.91 10.32
C LEU A 42 -9.14 0.39 10.14
N ASN A 43 -8.01 -0.07 9.61
CA ASN A 43 -7.76 -1.49 9.42
C ASN A 43 -7.56 -2.23 10.75
N LEU A 44 -6.90 -1.58 11.73
CA LEU A 44 -6.74 -2.14 13.07
C LEU A 44 -8.09 -2.30 13.78
N GLU A 45 -9.00 -1.33 13.63
CA GLU A 45 -10.38 -1.44 14.13
C GLU A 45 -11.11 -2.63 13.52
N VAL A 46 -11.01 -2.84 12.19
CA VAL A 46 -11.61 -3.99 11.52
C VAL A 46 -11.04 -5.31 12.05
N ILE A 47 -9.71 -5.42 12.18
CA ILE A 47 -9.06 -6.64 12.67
C ILE A 47 -9.46 -6.94 14.12
N ARG A 48 -9.47 -5.93 14.99
CA ARG A 48 -9.94 -6.07 16.38
C ARG A 48 -11.43 -6.41 16.45
N GLY A 49 -12.25 -5.85 15.55
CA GLY A 49 -13.67 -6.17 15.41
C GLY A 49 -13.94 -7.63 15.01
N MET A 50 -12.99 -8.28 14.33
CA MET A 50 -13.00 -9.73 14.07
C MET A 50 -12.57 -10.58 15.28
N GLY A 51 -12.17 -9.93 16.38
CA GLY A 51 -11.76 -10.54 17.63
C GLY A 51 -10.29 -10.99 17.65
N PHE A 52 -9.43 -10.45 16.80
CA PHE A 52 -7.99 -10.69 16.88
C PHE A 52 -7.32 -9.70 17.84
N ASP A 53 -6.34 -10.19 18.60
CA ASP A 53 -5.46 -9.36 19.39
C ASP A 53 -4.27 -8.90 18.53
N VAL A 54 -4.13 -7.59 18.33
CA VAL A 54 -3.12 -7.02 17.43
C VAL A 54 -2.07 -6.28 18.28
N PRO A 55 -0.79 -6.67 18.18
CA PRO A 55 0.28 -5.98 18.89
C PRO A 55 0.45 -4.53 18.41
N ASP A 56 1.12 -3.71 19.22
CA ASP A 56 1.48 -2.33 18.86
C ASP A 56 2.23 -2.32 17.52
N SER A 57 1.78 -1.46 16.61
CA SER A 57 2.26 -1.41 15.23
C SER A 57 2.27 0.03 14.71
N ALA A 58 3.19 0.32 13.80
CA ALA A 58 3.23 1.57 13.05
C ALA A 58 2.31 1.48 11.82
N PRO A 59 1.75 2.59 11.30
CA PRO A 59 0.84 2.55 10.15
C PRO A 59 1.38 1.83 8.89
N ASN A 60 2.70 1.77 8.74
CA ASN A 60 3.39 1.11 7.63
C ASN A 60 3.74 -0.37 7.89
N ASP A 61 3.33 -0.94 9.01
CA ASP A 61 3.48 -2.36 9.28
C ASP A 61 2.35 -3.14 8.62
N LEU A 62 2.69 -4.27 8.02
CA LEU A 62 1.69 -5.20 7.48
C LEU A 62 1.22 -6.14 8.61
N VAL A 63 -0.06 -6.08 8.93
CA VAL A 63 -0.72 -7.01 9.86
C VAL A 63 -1.28 -8.19 9.09
N VAL A 64 -0.96 -9.39 9.52
CA VAL A 64 -1.52 -10.65 9.01
C VAL A 64 -2.24 -11.32 10.17
N ALA A 65 -3.55 -11.37 10.10
CA ALA A 65 -4.40 -12.05 11.08
C ALA A 65 -5.09 -13.24 10.42
N ILE A 66 -4.92 -14.45 10.96
CA ILE A 66 -5.48 -15.70 10.43
C ILE A 66 -6.03 -16.53 11.60
N ARG A 67 -7.28 -16.99 11.48
CA ARG A 67 -7.93 -17.89 12.43
C ARG A 67 -8.25 -19.21 11.74
N GLY A 68 -7.85 -20.32 12.36
CA GLY A 68 -8.10 -21.65 11.83
C GLY A 68 -7.65 -22.77 12.77
N ASP A 69 -7.67 -24.00 12.28
CA ASP A 69 -6.87 -25.07 12.87
C ASP A 69 -5.39 -24.91 12.45
N GLU A 70 -4.49 -25.73 13.01
CA GLU A 70 -3.05 -25.65 12.74
C GLU A 70 -2.75 -25.78 11.23
N THR A 71 -3.43 -26.69 10.56
CA THR A 71 -3.31 -26.88 9.11
C THR A 71 -3.83 -25.69 8.31
N GLY A 72 -4.89 -25.05 8.75
CA GLY A 72 -5.50 -23.88 8.13
C GLY A 72 -4.63 -22.64 8.27
N VAL A 73 -4.05 -22.41 9.46
CA VAL A 73 -3.08 -21.33 9.66
C VAL A 73 -1.87 -21.51 8.73
N ALA A 74 -1.30 -22.72 8.66
CA ALA A 74 -0.19 -23.02 7.76
C ALA A 74 -0.56 -22.83 6.27
N ALA A 75 -1.75 -23.27 5.86
CA ALA A 75 -2.24 -23.08 4.50
C ALA A 75 -2.45 -21.60 4.16
N GLY A 76 -2.99 -20.81 5.09
CA GLY A 76 -3.17 -19.37 4.95
C GLY A 76 -1.85 -18.61 4.80
N LEU A 77 -0.84 -18.96 5.62
CA LEU A 77 0.50 -18.37 5.52
C LEU A 77 1.20 -18.71 4.19
N SER A 78 1.07 -19.96 3.73
CA SER A 78 1.59 -20.37 2.42
C SER A 78 0.91 -19.60 1.27
N ALA A 79 -0.42 -19.44 1.34
CA ALA A 79 -1.18 -18.66 0.36
C ALA A 79 -0.78 -17.18 0.36
N LEU A 80 -0.52 -16.60 1.54
CA LEU A 80 0.00 -15.24 1.69
C LEU A 80 1.34 -15.07 0.99
N ASP A 81 2.32 -15.91 1.31
CA ASP A 81 3.68 -15.80 0.75
C ASP A 81 3.69 -15.99 -0.76
N GLY A 82 2.88 -16.93 -1.28
CA GLY A 82 2.69 -17.12 -2.70
C GLY A 82 2.09 -15.89 -3.39
N ALA A 83 1.04 -15.31 -2.82
CA ALA A 83 0.38 -14.13 -3.37
C ALA A 83 1.29 -12.89 -3.37
N LEU A 84 2.03 -12.65 -2.28
CA LEU A 84 2.96 -11.52 -2.18
C LEU A 84 4.14 -11.68 -3.15
N THR A 85 4.66 -12.90 -3.31
CA THR A 85 5.74 -13.21 -4.25
C THR A 85 5.31 -12.98 -5.70
N GLN A 86 4.14 -13.48 -6.09
CA GLN A 86 3.60 -13.30 -7.44
C GLN A 86 3.44 -11.81 -7.79
N LYS A 87 2.96 -11.00 -6.82
CA LYS A 87 2.81 -9.55 -7.00
C LYS A 87 4.15 -8.82 -7.13
N ARG A 88 5.19 -9.25 -6.42
CA ARG A 88 6.56 -8.71 -6.58
C ARG A 88 7.13 -9.05 -7.96
N SER A 89 7.00 -10.29 -8.42
CA SER A 89 7.50 -10.72 -9.74
C SER A 89 6.81 -10.00 -10.90
N ALA A 90 5.51 -9.70 -10.79
CA ALA A 90 4.78 -8.94 -11.80
C ALA A 90 5.30 -7.48 -11.94
N ARG A 91 5.85 -6.88 -10.88
CA ARG A 91 6.43 -5.53 -10.91
C ARG A 91 7.83 -5.48 -11.56
N SER A 92 8.55 -6.60 -11.63
CA SER A 92 9.91 -6.67 -12.17
C SER A 92 10.00 -7.03 -13.66
N GLY A 93 8.88 -7.05 -14.38
CA GLY A 93 8.80 -7.51 -15.78
C GLY A 93 9.38 -6.58 -16.85
N SER A 94 10.45 -5.81 -16.60
CA SER A 94 11.17 -5.09 -17.67
C SER A 94 12.21 -6.01 -18.32
N GLY A 95 12.17 -6.15 -19.64
CA GLY A 95 13.08 -7.01 -20.40
C GLY A 95 14.52 -6.49 -20.36
N PHE A 96 15.48 -7.38 -20.64
CA PHE A 96 16.88 -6.99 -20.83
C PHE A 96 16.97 -6.01 -22.03
N GLY A 97 17.20 -4.72 -21.76
CA GLY A 97 17.29 -3.67 -22.79
C GLY A 97 16.27 -2.54 -22.68
N ASP A 98 15.29 -2.61 -21.76
CA ASP A 98 14.39 -1.48 -21.52
C ASP A 98 15.12 -0.29 -20.88
N ALA A 99 14.68 0.92 -21.22
CA ALA A 99 15.15 2.14 -20.57
C ALA A 99 14.94 2.04 -19.04
N PRO A 100 15.85 2.60 -18.21
CA PRO A 100 15.71 2.53 -16.76
C PRO A 100 14.35 3.09 -16.33
N GLN A 101 13.65 2.35 -15.45
CA GLN A 101 12.40 2.86 -14.91
C GLN A 101 12.64 4.18 -14.16
N PRO A 102 11.76 5.19 -14.33
CA PRO A 102 11.86 6.44 -13.62
C PRO A 102 11.82 6.20 -12.11
N ARG A 103 12.74 6.85 -11.38
CA ARG A 103 12.87 6.71 -9.92
C ARG A 103 12.13 7.79 -9.13
N THR A 104 11.61 8.80 -9.82
CA THR A 104 10.78 9.86 -9.23
C THR A 104 9.58 10.10 -10.12
N LEU A 105 8.50 10.62 -9.53
CA LEU A 105 7.28 10.94 -10.25
C LEU A 105 7.53 11.96 -11.39
N GLY A 106 8.31 13.00 -11.13
CA GLY A 106 8.71 14.00 -12.13
C GLY A 106 9.54 13.40 -13.27
N GLY A 107 10.38 12.40 -12.98
CA GLY A 107 11.08 11.63 -14.01
C GLY A 107 10.11 10.83 -14.89
N ALA A 108 9.11 10.19 -14.28
CA ALA A 108 8.08 9.43 -14.98
C ALA A 108 7.21 10.33 -15.88
N ILE A 109 6.84 11.51 -15.38
CA ILE A 109 6.08 12.52 -16.12
C ILE A 109 6.85 12.96 -17.37
N ARG A 110 8.13 13.30 -17.24
CA ARG A 110 8.94 13.73 -18.40
C ARG A 110 9.12 12.65 -19.46
N LEU A 111 9.21 11.38 -19.05
CA LEU A 111 9.35 10.26 -19.97
C LEU A 111 8.03 9.89 -20.66
N SER A 112 6.91 10.01 -19.95
CA SER A 112 5.59 9.62 -20.47
C SER A 112 4.86 10.74 -21.21
N GLY A 113 5.16 12.00 -20.92
CA GLY A 113 4.40 13.15 -21.41
C GLY A 113 3.03 13.30 -20.75
N ALA A 114 2.82 12.71 -19.57
CA ALA A 114 1.58 12.83 -18.80
C ALA A 114 1.31 14.29 -18.40
N ASP A 115 0.03 14.65 -18.30
CA ASP A 115 -0.48 15.98 -17.92
C ASP A 115 -1.22 15.98 -16.57
N LEU A 116 -1.40 14.80 -15.96
CA LEU A 116 -2.02 14.60 -14.66
C LEU A 116 -1.25 13.56 -13.83
N ALA A 117 -1.07 13.83 -12.54
CA ALA A 117 -0.55 12.89 -11.56
C ALA A 117 -1.60 12.54 -10.49
N LEU A 118 -1.81 11.25 -10.24
CA LEU A 118 -2.63 10.75 -9.13
C LEU A 118 -1.71 10.23 -8.02
N VAL A 119 -1.79 10.85 -6.84
CA VAL A 119 -0.97 10.50 -5.67
C VAL A 119 -1.83 9.77 -4.64
N SER A 120 -1.50 8.49 -4.41
CA SER A 120 -2.20 7.57 -3.49
C SER A 120 -1.21 6.79 -2.60
N VAL A 121 -0.20 7.49 -2.08
CA VAL A 121 0.81 6.96 -1.15
C VAL A 121 0.46 7.32 0.31
N PRO A 122 1.13 6.78 1.34
CA PRO A 122 0.93 7.23 2.72
C PRO A 122 1.07 8.76 2.85
N GLY A 123 0.25 9.38 3.70
CA GLY A 123 0.17 10.85 3.85
C GLY A 123 1.53 11.52 4.10
N GLU A 124 2.38 10.89 4.92
CA GLU A 124 3.75 11.36 5.19
C GLU A 124 4.65 11.48 3.94
N HIS A 125 4.31 10.80 2.85
CA HIS A 125 5.06 10.83 1.59
C HIS A 125 4.32 11.62 0.49
N ALA A 126 3.01 11.83 0.64
CA ALA A 126 2.15 12.41 -0.39
C ALA A 126 2.60 13.81 -0.82
N VAL A 127 3.03 14.65 0.13
CA VAL A 127 3.49 16.02 -0.13
C VAL A 127 4.73 16.04 -1.02
N THR A 128 5.68 15.12 -0.76
CA THR A 128 6.92 15.02 -1.54
C THR A 128 6.63 14.65 -2.99
N GLU A 129 5.80 13.64 -3.21
CA GLU A 129 5.40 13.20 -4.56
C GLU A 129 4.59 14.29 -5.29
N ALA A 130 3.62 14.89 -4.62
CA ALA A 130 2.78 15.93 -5.20
C ALA A 130 3.61 17.17 -5.61
N LEU A 131 4.59 17.58 -4.79
CA LEU A 131 5.49 18.67 -5.14
C LEU A 131 6.40 18.33 -6.33
N ASP A 132 6.84 17.09 -6.49
CA ASP A 132 7.63 16.68 -7.66
C ASP A 132 6.79 16.78 -8.95
N ALA A 133 5.51 16.39 -8.90
CA ALA A 133 4.58 16.55 -10.01
C ALA A 133 4.27 18.03 -10.33
N VAL A 134 4.00 18.85 -9.31
CA VAL A 134 3.80 20.31 -9.50
C VAL A 134 5.03 20.95 -10.15
N ARG A 135 6.25 20.59 -9.71
CA ARG A 135 7.50 21.08 -10.31
C ARG A 135 7.72 20.59 -11.73
N ALA A 136 7.19 19.42 -12.07
CA ALA A 136 7.18 18.90 -13.43
C ALA A 136 6.13 19.58 -14.34
N GLY A 137 5.29 20.46 -13.78
CA GLY A 137 4.34 21.26 -14.55
C GLY A 137 3.06 20.51 -14.91
N VAL A 138 2.62 19.56 -14.08
CA VAL A 138 1.36 18.82 -14.28
C VAL A 138 0.40 19.02 -13.12
N SER A 139 -0.90 18.95 -13.39
CA SER A 139 -1.92 18.99 -12.35
C SER A 139 -1.86 17.73 -11.49
N VAL A 140 -2.25 17.85 -10.22
CA VAL A 140 -2.14 16.77 -9.24
C VAL A 140 -3.47 16.53 -8.55
N LEU A 141 -3.92 15.28 -8.55
CA LEU A 141 -4.98 14.79 -7.68
C LEU A 141 -4.36 14.01 -6.53
N VAL A 142 -4.52 14.50 -5.30
CA VAL A 142 -4.06 13.82 -4.08
C VAL A 142 -5.24 13.06 -3.49
N PHE A 143 -5.18 11.73 -3.52
CA PHE A 143 -6.13 10.84 -2.86
C PHE A 143 -5.65 10.42 -1.46
N SER A 144 -4.35 10.56 -1.19
CA SER A 144 -3.74 10.28 0.11
C SER A 144 -4.42 11.01 1.26
N ASP A 145 -4.68 10.27 2.34
CA ASP A 145 -5.18 10.80 3.62
C ASP A 145 -4.03 11.06 4.59
N ASN A 146 -4.31 11.70 5.74
CA ASN A 146 -3.36 12.04 6.80
C ASN A 146 -2.24 13.00 6.35
N VAL A 147 -2.58 13.94 5.46
CA VAL A 147 -1.70 15.05 5.08
C VAL A 147 -1.99 16.24 6.00
N PRO A 148 -0.99 16.82 6.68
CA PRO A 148 -1.20 18.02 7.49
C PRO A 148 -1.81 19.17 6.69
N VAL A 149 -2.76 19.90 7.28
CA VAL A 149 -3.45 21.02 6.61
C VAL A 149 -2.46 22.09 6.13
N ASP A 150 -1.41 22.38 6.91
CA ASP A 150 -0.37 23.33 6.51
C ASP A 150 0.36 22.89 5.24
N ASP A 151 0.59 21.59 5.07
CA ASP A 151 1.20 21.04 3.86
C ASP A 151 0.24 21.06 2.68
N GLU A 152 -1.05 20.83 2.90
CA GLU A 152 -2.08 21.00 1.86
C GLU A 152 -2.10 22.45 1.34
N VAL A 153 -2.09 23.45 2.24
CA VAL A 153 -2.05 24.87 1.88
C VAL A 153 -0.78 25.18 1.08
N ARG A 154 0.38 24.73 1.56
CA ARG A 154 1.68 24.92 0.87
C ARG A 154 1.67 24.31 -0.53
N LEU A 155 1.07 23.12 -0.68
CA LEU A 155 0.97 22.42 -1.95
C LEU A 155 0.07 23.19 -2.94
N LYS A 156 -1.12 23.63 -2.50
CA LYS A 156 -2.05 24.42 -3.33
C LYS A 156 -1.45 25.76 -3.76
N ASP A 157 -0.71 26.42 -2.87
CA ASP A 157 -0.01 27.66 -3.23
C ASP A 157 1.15 27.43 -4.21
N ALA A 158 1.86 26.29 -4.10
CA ALA A 158 2.87 25.91 -5.08
C ALA A 158 2.26 25.62 -6.45
N ALA A 159 1.16 24.87 -6.50
CA ALA A 159 0.40 24.58 -7.71
C ALA A 159 -0.09 25.87 -8.39
N ARG A 160 -0.68 26.79 -7.62
CA ARG A 160 -1.10 28.12 -8.12
C ARG A 160 0.06 28.90 -8.75
N ARG A 161 1.24 28.91 -8.12
CA ARG A 161 2.43 29.59 -8.67
C ARG A 161 2.97 28.94 -9.95
N ALA A 162 2.86 27.62 -10.05
CA ALA A 162 3.27 26.86 -11.23
C ALA A 162 2.22 26.88 -12.36
N GLY A 163 0.98 27.28 -12.05
CA GLY A 163 -0.12 27.35 -13.02
C GLY A 163 -0.76 25.98 -13.31
N VAL A 164 -0.73 25.07 -12.33
CA VAL A 164 -1.24 23.69 -12.44
C VAL A 164 -2.26 23.35 -11.36
#